data_AF-A0A958CKL9-F1
#
_entry.id   AF-A0A958CKL9-F1
#
_cell.length_a   1.000
_cell.length_b   1.000
_cell.length_c   1.000
_cell.angle_alpha   90.00
_cell.angle_beta   90.00
_cell.angle_gamma   90.00
#
_symmetry.space_group_name_H-M   'P 1'
#
loop_
_entity.id
_entity.type
_entity.pdbx_description
1 polymer ?
#
loop_
_entity_poly.entity_id
_entity_poly.type
_entity_poly.pdbx_seq_one_letter_code
_entity_poly.pdbx_strand_id
1 'polypeptide(L)' 'SGTRREELLIEDVTLQKVWTMRRMIDALGGGMDALQPLLERLSRTRTNDEFLSTLHLSM' A
#
# COMPACT_ATOMS: atom_id res chain seq x y z
N SER A 1 -8.07 -1.50 7.38
CA SER A 1 -8.83 -2.77 7.30
C SER A 1 -7.86 -3.92 7.12
N GLY A 2 -8.29 -5.17 7.35
CA GLY A 2 -7.44 -6.35 7.15
C GLY A 2 -8.26 -7.64 7.04
N THR A 3 -7.66 -8.66 6.40
CA THR A 3 -8.26 -10.00 6.21
C THR A 3 -7.42 -11.01 6.99
N ARG A 4 -8.07 -11.91 7.74
CA ARG A 4 -7.34 -12.98 8.45
C ARG A 4 -6.74 -13.95 7.43
N ARG A 5 -5.49 -14.37 7.68
CA ARG A 5 -4.74 -15.29 6.82
C ARG A 5 -4.56 -14.80 5.38
N GLU A 6 -4.31 -13.51 5.20
CA GLU A 6 -4.11 -12.91 3.87
C GLU A 6 -2.89 -13.48 3.13
N GLU A 7 -1.94 -14.11 3.83
CA GLU A 7 -0.82 -14.87 3.25
C GLU A 7 -1.23 -16.07 2.42
N LEU A 8 -2.47 -16.58 2.59
CA LEU A 8 -3.01 -17.66 1.75
C LEU A 8 -3.67 -17.14 0.47
N LEU A 9 -3.89 -15.83 0.36
CA LEU A 9 -4.63 -15.19 -0.73
C LEU A 9 -3.74 -14.31 -1.62
N ILE A 10 -2.62 -13.85 -1.07
CA ILE A 10 -1.72 -12.89 -1.71
C ILE A 10 -0.33 -13.50 -1.72
N GLU A 11 0.32 -13.48 -2.87
CA GLU A 11 1.71 -13.91 -3.02
C GLU A 11 2.62 -13.13 -2.07
N ASP A 12 3.59 -13.82 -1.46
CA ASP A 12 4.49 -13.27 -0.43
C ASP A 12 5.12 -11.93 -0.84
N VAL A 13 5.61 -11.81 -2.08
CA VAL A 13 6.23 -10.59 -2.59
C VAL A 13 5.25 -9.42 -2.61
N THR A 14 4.02 -9.67 -3.06
CA THR A 14 2.95 -8.67 -3.10
C THR A 14 2.49 -8.31 -1.68
N LEU A 15 2.42 -9.29 -0.79
CA LEU A 15 2.05 -9.10 0.60
C LEU A 15 3.04 -8.17 1.34
N GLN A 16 4.34 -8.33 1.10
CA GLN A 16 5.36 -7.40 1.65
C GLN A 16 5.16 -5.96 1.17
N LYS A 17 4.80 -5.76 -0.10
CA LYS A 17 4.50 -4.42 -0.64
C LYS A 17 3.22 -3.83 -0.01
N VAL A 18 2.18 -4.65 0.18
CA VAL A 18 0.94 -4.23 0.88
C VAL A 18 1.23 -3.82 2.32
N TRP A 19 2.09 -4.56 3.04
CA TRP A 19 2.51 -4.17 4.39
C TRP A 19 3.30 -2.87 4.41
N THR A 20 4.18 -2.65 3.41
CA THR A 20 4.89 -1.38 3.24
C THR A 20 3.91 -0.22 3.04
N MET A 21 2.92 -0.38 2.16
CA MET A 21 1.86 0.60 1.95
C MET A 21 1.12 0.93 3.26
N ARG A 22 0.74 -0.07 4.05
CA ARG A 22 0.06 0.13 5.35
C ARG A 22 0.91 0.95 6.32
N ARG A 23 2.20 0.63 6.44
CA ARG A 23 3.13 1.40 7.30
C ARG A 23 3.29 2.85 6.85
N MET A 24 3.29 3.11 5.54
CA MET A 24 3.33 4.48 5.01
C MET A 24 2.04 5.25 5.33
N ILE A 25 0.89 4.60 5.22
CA ILE A 25 -0.41 5.19 5.59
C ILE A 25 -0.43 5.54 7.09
N ASP A 26 0.05 4.63 7.95
CA ASP A 26 0.15 4.86 9.39
C ASP A 26 1.10 6.02 9.72
N ALA A 27 2.23 6.13 9.02
CA ALA A 27 3.20 7.23 9.18
C ALA A 27 2.63 8.60 8.76
N LEU A 28 1.64 8.63 7.86
CA LEU A 28 0.94 9.84 7.42
C LEU A 28 -0.22 10.25 8.36
N GLY A 29 -0.34 9.61 9.52
CA GLY A 29 -1.42 9.88 10.49
C GLY A 29 -2.69 9.05 10.27
N GLY A 30 -2.70 8.18 9.25
CA GLY A 30 -3.85 7.35 8.89
C GLY A 30 -5.08 8.15 8.46
N GLY A 31 -6.24 7.49 8.46
CA GLY A 31 -7.53 8.16 8.23
C GLY A 31 -7.61 8.93 6.89
N MET A 32 -8.23 10.12 6.94
CA MET A 32 -8.43 10.97 5.76
C MET A 32 -7.13 11.62 5.26
N ASP A 33 -6.21 11.95 6.16
CA ASP A 33 -4.97 12.66 5.85
C ASP A 33 -4.03 11.81 4.99
N ALA A 34 -4.02 10.49 5.22
CA ALA A 34 -3.28 9.55 4.41
C ALA A 34 -4.03 9.12 3.11
N LEU A 35 -5.36 9.28 3.06
CA LEU A 35 -6.20 8.80 1.96
C LEU A 35 -6.04 9.65 0.69
N GLN A 36 -6.01 10.98 0.82
CA GLN A 36 -5.94 11.88 -0.33
C GLN A 36 -4.62 11.69 -1.13
N PRO A 37 -3.42 11.70 -0.51
CA PRO A 37 -2.17 11.46 -1.23
C PRO A 37 -2.08 10.06 -1.83
N LEU A 38 -2.68 9.06 -1.17
CA LEU A 38 -2.74 7.69 -1.66
C LEU A 38 -3.56 7.60 -2.95
N LEU A 39 -4.74 8.21 -2.98
CA LEU A 39 -5.62 8.24 -4.16
C LEU A 39 -4.96 8.97 -5.33
N GLU A 40 -4.25 10.06 -5.08
CA GLU A 40 -3.50 10.79 -6.10
C GLU A 40 -2.34 9.99 -6.70
N ARG A 41 -1.73 9.09 -5.93
CA ARG A 41 -0.70 8.18 -6.45
C ARG A 41 -1.32 7.04 -7.25
N LEU A 42 -2.41 6.45 -6.74
CA LEU A 42 -3.14 5.40 -7.44
C LEU A 42 -3.63 5.86 -8.82
N SER A 43 -4.14 7.09 -8.92
CA SER A 43 -4.65 7.64 -10.19
C SER A 43 -3.58 7.86 -11.27
N ARG A 44 -2.29 7.87 -10.88
CA ARG A 44 -1.15 8.01 -11.81
C ARG A 44 -0.65 6.68 -12.37
N THR A 45 -1.20 5.57 -11.90
CA THR A 45 -0.80 4.21 -12.32
C THR A 45 -1.98 3.46 -12.92
N ARG A 46 -1.71 2.60 -13.89
CA ARG A 46 -2.77 1.86 -14.58
C ARG A 46 -3.15 0.58 -13.84
N THR A 47 -2.22 0.00 -13.09
CA THR A 47 -2.41 -1.28 -12.37
C THR A 47 -1.88 -1.19 -10.94
N ASN A 48 -2.37 -2.11 -10.09
CA ASN A 48 -1.89 -2.22 -8.71
C ASN A 48 -0.41 -2.65 -8.67
N ASP A 49 0.06 -3.44 -9.63
CA ASP A 49 1.46 -3.86 -9.70
C ASP A 49 2.39 -2.68 -9.97
N GLU A 50 1.99 -1.78 -10.88
CA GLU A 50 2.68 -0.52 -11.13
C GLU A 50 2.70 0.33 -9.86
N PHE A 51 1.53 0.55 -9.23
CA PHE A 51 1.41 1.31 -7.98
C PHE A 51 2.30 0.77 -6.86
N LEU A 52 2.18 -0.52 -6.53
CA LEU A 52 2.92 -1.15 -5.44
C LEU A 52 4.43 -1.14 -5.69
N SER A 53 4.86 -1.12 -6.96
CA SER A 53 6.28 -1.02 -7.32
C SER A 53 6.84 0.40 -7.18
N THR A 54 6.00 1.42 -7.06
CA THR A 54 6.45 2.78 -6.72
C THR A 54 6.74 2.97 -5.22
N LEU A 55 6.25 2.05 -4.38
CA LEU A 55 6.35 2.16 -2.93
C LEU A 55 7.70 1.63 -2.46
N HIS A 56 8.52 2.54 -1.94
CA HIS A 56 9.78 2.22 -1.30
C HIS A 56 9.75 2.84 0.09
N LEU A 57 10.15 2.08 1.10
CA LEU A 57 10.51 2.67 2.39
C LEU A 57 11.77 3.50 2.16
N SER A 58 11.66 4.83 2.19
CA SER A 58 12.85 5.66 2.36
C SER A 58 13.42 5.36 3.74
N MET A 59 14.67 4.89 3.78
CA MET A 59 15.47 4.83 5.02
C MET A 59 15.69 6.23 5.58
#